data_AF-M6K233-F1
#
_entry.id   AF-M6K233-F1
#
_cell.length_a   1.000
_cell.length_b   1.000
_cell.length_c   1.000
_cell.angle_alpha   90.00
_cell.angle_beta   90.00
_cell.angle_gamma   90.00
#
_symmetry.space_group_name_H-M   'P 1'
#
loop_
_entity.id
_entity.type
_entity.pdbx_description
1 polymer ?
#
loop_
_entity_poly.entity_id
_entity_poly.type
_entity_poly.pdbx_seq_one_letter_code
_entity_poly.pdbx_strand_id
1 'polypeptide(L)'
;MELNGTEGTSRIRGKEFRQILGAPVRSLRFGIQKESNGFLIKGMGSGHGVGLSQWGSFGMAKENYNYIEILRYYYPGTDLARITR
;
A
#
# COMPACT_ATOMS: atom_id res chain seq x y z
N MET A 1 7.34 -14.74 2.74
CA MET A 1 7.26 -15.00 4.18
C MET A 1 7.15 -16.50 4.38
N GLU A 2 7.68 -16.97 5.49
CA GLU A 2 7.61 -18.36 5.90
C GLU A 2 6.51 -18.52 6.95
N LEU A 3 5.68 -19.54 6.79
CA LEU A 3 4.63 -19.94 7.70
C LEU A 3 5.03 -21.27 8.32
N ASN A 4 5.20 -21.28 9.64
CA ASN A 4 5.53 -22.47 10.41
C ASN A 4 4.28 -22.93 11.15
N GLY A 5 3.74 -24.08 10.74
CA GLY A 5 2.55 -24.71 11.32
C GLY A 5 2.87 -26.06 11.95
N THR A 6 1.87 -26.67 12.57
CA THR A 6 1.99 -27.99 13.20
C THR A 6 2.27 -29.11 12.21
N GLU A 7 1.85 -28.95 10.95
CA GLU A 7 2.04 -29.93 9.87
C GLU A 7 3.26 -29.62 8.97
N GLY A 8 4.04 -28.59 9.31
CA GLY A 8 5.27 -28.23 8.60
C GLY A 8 5.36 -26.76 8.20
N THR A 9 6.28 -26.49 7.28
CA THR A 9 6.64 -25.13 6.85
C THR A 9 6.19 -24.88 5.41
N SER A 10 5.67 -23.68 5.15
CA SER A 10 5.27 -23.24 3.81
C SER A 10 5.75 -21.81 3.54
N ARG A 11 6.03 -21.50 2.27
CA ARG A 11 6.47 -20.15 1.86
C ARG A 11 5.42 -19.51 0.96
N ILE A 12 4.99 -18.31 1.33
CA ILE A 12 4.02 -17.51 0.56
C ILE A 12 4.52 -16.10 0.30
N ARG A 13 4.02 -15.47 -0.76
CA ARG A 13 4.28 -14.05 -1.04
C ARG A 13 3.41 -13.16 -0.16
N GLY A 14 3.89 -11.95 0.14
CA GLY A 14 3.12 -10.98 0.93
C GLY A 14 1.79 -10.59 0.25
N LYS A 15 1.74 -10.60 -1.08
CA LYS A 15 0.51 -10.39 -1.85
C LYS A 15 -0.50 -11.51 -1.64
N GLU A 16 -0.06 -12.76 -1.66
CA GLU A 16 -0.90 -13.94 -1.41
C GLU A 16 -1.41 -13.90 0.03
N PHE A 17 -0.54 -13.62 1.00
CA PHE A 17 -0.92 -13.44 2.40
C PHE A 17 -2.01 -12.37 2.59
N ARG A 18 -1.83 -11.22 1.94
CA ARG A 18 -2.81 -10.13 1.93
C ARG A 18 -4.13 -10.54 1.28
N GLN A 19 -4.10 -11.32 0.19
CA GLN A 19 -5.31 -11.82 -0.46
C GLN A 19 -6.07 -12.79 0.44
N ILE A 20 -5.37 -13.64 1.20
CA ILE A 20 -5.96 -14.60 2.12
C ILE A 20 -6.61 -13.90 3.31
N LEU A 21 -5.89 -12.98 3.98
CA LEU A 21 -6.41 -12.31 5.18
C LEU A 21 -7.34 -11.14 4.87
N GLY A 22 -7.17 -10.46 3.73
CA GLY A 22 -8.00 -9.35 3.31
C GLY A 22 -7.77 -8.07 4.12
N ALA A 23 -8.85 -7.46 4.62
CA ALA A 23 -8.89 -6.14 5.23
C ALA A 23 -7.91 -5.88 6.40
N PRO A 24 -7.53 -6.87 7.25
CA PRO A 24 -6.51 -6.69 8.28
C PRO A 24 -5.14 -6.30 7.72
N VAL A 25 -4.84 -6.65 6.46
CA VAL A 25 -3.56 -6.36 5.79
C VAL A 25 -3.74 -5.22 4.79
N ARG A 26 -3.64 -3.97 5.27
CA ARG A 26 -3.94 -2.76 4.50
C ARG A 26 -2.95 -2.46 3.37
N SER A 27 -1.69 -2.90 3.50
CA SER A 27 -0.62 -2.69 2.52
C SER A 27 0.32 -3.89 2.52
N LEU A 28 1.32 -3.90 1.64
CA LEU A 28 2.42 -4.88 1.71
C LEU A 28 3.56 -4.44 2.64
N ARG A 29 3.42 -3.29 3.30
CA ARG A 29 4.38 -2.74 4.26
C ARG A 29 3.88 -2.99 5.68
N PHE A 30 4.10 -4.20 6.16
CA PHE A 30 3.71 -4.65 7.50
C PHE A 30 4.75 -5.58 8.12
N GLY A 31 4.71 -5.68 9.44
CA GLY A 31 5.35 -6.72 10.23
C GLY A 31 4.30 -7.54 10.98
N ILE A 32 4.71 -8.71 11.43
CA ILE A 32 3.89 -9.62 12.25
C ILE A 32 4.65 -9.87 13.54
N GLN A 33 3.98 -9.67 14.68
CA GLN A 33 4.49 -9.98 16.00
C GLN A 33 3.61 -11.05 16.64
N LYS A 34 4.23 -12.06 17.26
CA LYS A 34 3.50 -13.07 18.03
C LYS A 34 3.11 -12.48 19.38
N GLU A 35 1.86 -12.64 19.76
CA GLU A 35 1.28 -12.24 21.04
C GLU A 35 0.76 -13.47 21.79
N SER A 36 0.43 -13.34 23.08
CA SER A 36 -0.06 -14.45 23.92
C SER A 36 -1.29 -15.15 23.34
N ASN A 37 -2.20 -14.40 22.73
CA ASN A 37 -3.47 -14.89 22.17
C ASN A 37 -3.56 -14.77 20.64
N GLY A 38 -2.42 -14.74 19.93
CA GLY A 38 -2.41 -14.74 18.47
C GLY A 38 -1.27 -13.93 17.85
N PHE A 39 -1.60 -13.15 16.83
CA PHE A 39 -0.63 -12.36 16.08
C PHE A 39 -1.10 -10.92 15.92
N LEU A 40 -0.21 -9.97 16.20
CA LEU A 40 -0.38 -8.56 15.90
C LEU A 40 0.21 -8.26 14.52
N ILE A 41 -0.64 -7.79 13.61
CA ILE A 41 -0.20 -7.27 12.31
C ILE A 41 -0.09 -5.75 12.41
N LYS A 42 1.12 -5.23 12.34
CA LYS A 42 1.38 -3.78 12.37
C LYS A 42 1.93 -3.33 11.03
N GLY A 43 1.27 -2.37 10.39
CA GLY A 43 1.66 -1.90 9.06
C GLY A 43 1.47 -0.41 8.87
N MET A 44 1.94 0.06 7.70
CA MET A 44 1.88 1.46 7.29
C MET A 44 1.24 1.59 5.91
N GLY A 45 0.47 2.66 5.72
CA GLY A 45 -0.20 2.95 4.46
C GLY A 45 -1.41 2.05 4.18
N SER A 46 -2.08 2.34 3.07
CA SER A 46 -3.23 1.60 2.58
C SER A 46 -3.20 1.56 1.05
N GLY A 47 -3.36 0.38 0.46
CA GLY A 47 -3.26 0.17 -0.99
C GLY A 47 -1.93 -0.46 -1.41
N HIS A 48 -1.58 -0.32 -2.70
CA HIS A 48 -0.38 -0.94 -3.28
C HIS A 48 0.85 -0.04 -3.26
N GLY A 49 0.70 1.26 -2.95
CA GLY A 49 1.83 2.18 -2.76
C GLY A 49 2.57 2.58 -4.04
N VAL A 50 1.89 2.56 -5.20
CA VAL A 50 2.46 2.94 -6.50
C VAL A 50 1.64 4.07 -7.10
N GLY A 51 2.28 5.09 -7.66
CA GLY A 51 1.62 6.25 -8.26
C GLY A 51 1.06 7.22 -7.20
N LEU A 52 -0.12 7.76 -7.47
CA LEU A 52 -0.77 8.77 -6.63
C LEU A 52 -1.19 8.23 -5.26
N SER A 53 -0.67 8.83 -4.19
CA SER A 53 -1.23 8.65 -2.83
C SER A 53 -2.37 9.63 -2.63
N GLN A 54 -3.62 9.14 -2.50
CA GLN A 54 -4.81 9.98 -2.33
C GLN A 54 -4.71 10.92 -1.12
N TRP A 55 -4.22 10.42 0.01
CA TRP A 55 -4.01 11.23 1.22
C TRP A 55 -2.86 12.23 1.05
N GLY A 56 -1.80 11.86 0.34
CA GLY A 56 -0.70 12.77 0.05
C GLY A 56 -1.12 13.88 -0.92
N SER A 57 -1.88 13.57 -1.97
CA SER A 57 -2.46 14.57 -2.87
C SER A 57 -3.43 15.52 -2.16
N PHE A 58 -4.22 15.01 -1.21
CA PHE A 58 -5.07 15.85 -0.36
C PHE A 58 -4.24 16.80 0.52
N GLY A 59 -3.14 16.32 1.10
CA GLY A 59 -2.19 17.15 1.84
C GLY A 59 -1.57 18.25 0.97
N MET A 60 -1.10 17.90 -0.23
CA MET A 60 -0.59 18.89 -1.18
C MET A 60 -1.66 19.91 -1.58
N ALA A 61 -2.90 19.50 -1.83
CA ALA A 61 -3.98 20.43 -2.14
C ALA A 61 -4.26 21.41 -0.99
N LYS A 62 -4.14 20.96 0.27
CA LYS A 62 -4.23 21.85 1.45
C LYS A 62 -3.11 22.88 1.54
N GLU A 63 -1.94 22.56 1.00
CA GLU A 63 -0.80 23.46 0.88
C GLU A 63 -0.85 24.30 -0.42
N ASN A 64 -2.01 24.36 -1.09
CA ASN A 64 -2.29 25.13 -2.31
C ASN A 64 -1.58 24.66 -3.59
N TYR A 65 -1.02 23.45 -3.62
CA TYR A 65 -0.55 22.87 -4.87
C TYR A 65 -1.74 22.54 -5.78
N ASN A 66 -1.65 22.91 -7.05
CA ASN A 66 -2.68 22.59 -8.04
C ASN A 66 -2.54 21.15 -8.56
N TYR A 67 -3.56 20.67 -9.28
CA TYR A 67 -3.60 19.28 -9.77
C TYR A 67 -2.44 18.94 -10.72
N ILE A 68 -1.90 19.90 -11.47
CA ILE A 68 -0.78 19.69 -12.39
C ILE A 68 0.50 19.41 -11.58
N GLU A 69 0.74 20.19 -10.53
CA GLU A 69 1.90 20.03 -9.64
C GLU A 69 1.82 18.71 -8.88
N ILE A 70 0.63 18.37 -8.36
CA ILE A 70 0.37 17.10 -7.67
C ILE A 70 0.65 15.92 -8.61
N LEU A 71 0.11 15.95 -9.84
CA LEU A 71 0.31 14.86 -10.80
C LEU A 71 1.78 14.74 -11.21
N ARG A 72 2.47 15.86 -11.46
CA ARG A 72 3.91 15.84 -11.78
C ARG A 72 4.76 15.28 -10.66
N TYR A 73 4.40 15.53 -9.40
CA TYR A 73 5.09 14.94 -8.24
C TYR A 73 4.96 13.42 -8.20
N TYR A 74 3.75 12.88 -8.43
CA TYR A 74 3.51 11.43 -8.38
C TYR A 74 3.85 10.68 -9.67
N TYR A 75 3.92 11.38 -10.80
CA TYR A 75 4.18 10.84 -12.13
C TYR A 75 5.25 11.67 -12.85
N PRO A 76 6.52 11.62 -12.39
CA PRO A 76 7.59 12.42 -12.97
C PRO A 76 7.84 12.05 -14.44
N GLY A 77 8.12 13.05 -15.27
CA GLY A 77 8.34 12.87 -16.72
C GLY A 77 7.05 12.64 -17.53
N THR A 78 5.88 12.91 -16.96
CA THR A 78 4.60 12.86 -17.69
C THR A 78 4.07 14.26 -18.01
N ASP A 79 3.34 14.35 -19.12
CA ASP A 79 2.66 15.57 -19.54
C ASP A 79 1.15 15.36 -19.61
N LEU A 80 0.41 16.42 -19.29
CA LEU A 80 -1.04 16.43 -19.44
C LEU A 80 -1.40 16.74 -20.89
N ALA A 81 -2.16 15.83 -21.50
CA ALA A 81 -2.71 16.00 -22.84
C ALA A 81 -4.24 16.06 -22.79
N ARG A 82 -4.82 16.95 -23.58
CA ARG A 82 -6.27 16.97 -23.82
C ARG A 82 -6.59 15.93 -24.90
N ILE A 83 -7.36 14.91 -24.56
CA ILE A 83 -7.86 13.94 -25.53
C ILE A 83 -9.06 14.55 -26.23
N THR A 84 -8.93 14.90 -27.51
CA THR A 84 -10.06 15.30 -28.38
C THR A 84 -10.69 14.05 -28.98
N ARG A 85 -12.02 13.98 -28.96
CA ARG A 85 -12.79 12.98 -29.70
C ARG A 85 -13.01 13.43 -31.13
#